data_AF-A0AAV4MIG5-F1
#
_entry.id   AF-A0AAV4MIG5-F1
#
_cell.length_a   1.000
_cell.length_b   1.000
_cell.length_c   1.000
_cell.angle_alpha   90.00
_cell.angle_beta   90.00
_cell.angle_gamma   90.00
#
_symmetry.space_group_name_H-M   'P 1'
#
loop_
_entity.id
_entity.type
_entity.pdbx_description
1 polymer ?
#
loop_
_entity_poly.entity_id
_entity_poly.type
_entity_poly.pdbx_seq_one_letter_code
_entity_poly.pdbx_strand_id
1 'polypeptide(L)'
;DLVGTSLSHLKEEAYCKPWQTPTNANNYRPIALTSFQRKLMELMINTGLISILEKENPYSSFNVDSVCRCTRDNALILETAIRDAFVRSSHFI
;
A
#
# COMPACT_ATOMS: atom_id res chain seq x y z
N ASP A 1 -24.10 -3.28 -36.31
CA ASP A 1 -22.78 -3.45 -35.68
C ASP A 1 -22.82 -3.10 -34.21
N LEU A 2 -22.88 -4.17 -33.42
CA LEU A 2 -22.67 -4.18 -31.98
C LEU A 2 -21.22 -3.75 -31.71
N VAL A 3 -20.92 -3.26 -30.49
CA VAL A 3 -19.57 -2.88 -29.94
C VAL A 3 -19.33 -1.36 -29.78
N GLY A 4 -20.38 -0.52 -29.76
CA GLY A 4 -20.19 0.94 -29.63
C GLY A 4 -20.43 1.59 -28.26
N THR A 5 -21.13 0.95 -27.32
CA THR A 5 -21.84 1.73 -26.26
C THR A 5 -21.78 1.17 -24.85
N SER A 6 -20.89 0.21 -24.55
CA SER A 6 -20.80 -0.41 -23.21
C SER A 6 -19.59 0.06 -22.39
N LEU A 7 -19.02 1.23 -22.70
CA LEU A 7 -17.84 1.77 -22.02
C LEU A 7 -18.03 3.20 -21.47
N SER A 8 -19.27 3.65 -21.29
CA SER A 8 -19.59 4.90 -20.58
C SER A 8 -20.09 4.65 -19.15
N HIS A 9 -20.27 3.39 -18.76
CA HIS A 9 -20.87 2.98 -17.49
C HIS A 9 -19.87 2.38 -16.48
N LEU A 10 -18.57 2.34 -16.77
CA LEU A 10 -17.55 2.07 -15.75
C LEU A 10 -17.20 3.38 -15.07
N LYS A 11 -18.16 3.81 -14.26
CA LYS A 11 -18.14 4.98 -13.38
C LYS A 11 -16.84 4.97 -12.59
N GLU A 12 -16.03 6.00 -12.79
CA GLU A 12 -14.82 6.26 -12.02
C GLU A 12 -15.24 6.56 -10.57
N GLU A 13 -15.30 5.53 -9.73
CA GLU A 13 -15.59 5.67 -8.30
C GLU A 13 -14.36 6.22 -7.59
N ALA A 14 -14.17 7.53 -7.69
CA ALA A 14 -13.12 8.24 -6.99
C ALA A 14 -13.52 8.41 -5.50
N TYR A 15 -12.66 7.98 -4.58
CA TYR A 15 -12.88 8.16 -3.12
C TYR A 15 -12.12 9.40 -2.60
N CYS A 16 -12.83 10.32 -1.93
CA CYS A 16 -12.24 11.55 -1.38
C CYS A 16 -11.38 11.22 -0.15
N LYS A 17 -10.24 11.89 -0.01
CA LYS A 17 -9.41 11.77 1.21
C LYS A 17 -10.24 12.25 2.43
N PRO A 18 -10.18 11.55 3.57
CA PRO A 18 -11.08 11.80 4.69
C PRO A 18 -10.93 13.18 5.34
N TRP A 19 -9.80 13.86 5.15
CA TRP A 19 -9.53 15.21 5.67
C TRP A 19 -9.76 16.33 4.64
N GLN A 20 -10.35 16.04 3.48
CA GLN A 20 -10.46 16.99 2.38
C GLN A 20 -11.88 17.16 1.87
N THR A 21 -12.13 18.29 1.20
CA THR A 21 -13.44 18.62 0.64
C THR A 21 -13.64 17.94 -0.72
N PRO A 22 -14.85 17.43 -1.03
CA PRO A 22 -15.14 16.76 -2.30
C PRO A 22 -15.20 17.71 -3.52
N THR A 23 -14.99 19.00 -3.31
CA THR A 23 -15.10 20.03 -4.35
C THR A 23 -13.91 20.06 -5.31
N ASN A 24 -12.73 19.59 -4.88
CA ASN A 24 -11.51 19.62 -5.69
C ASN A 24 -11.17 18.21 -6.21
N ALA A 25 -10.97 18.05 -7.52
CA ALA A 25 -10.61 16.77 -8.13
C ALA A 25 -9.29 16.18 -7.57
N ASN A 26 -8.34 17.03 -7.17
CA ASN A 26 -7.08 16.62 -6.54
C ASN A 26 -7.24 16.01 -5.12
N ASN A 27 -8.44 16.15 -4.54
CA ASN A 27 -8.73 15.62 -3.21
C ASN A 27 -9.12 14.14 -3.21
N TYR A 28 -9.32 13.56 -4.38
CA TYR A 28 -9.62 12.16 -4.54
C TYR A 28 -8.36 11.31 -4.67
N ARG A 29 -8.47 10.03 -4.32
CA ARG A 29 -7.45 9.03 -4.66
C ARG A 29 -7.86 8.41 -6.01
N PRO A 30 -7.00 8.45 -7.03
CA PRO A 30 -7.31 7.76 -8.29
C PRO A 30 -7.36 6.25 -8.00
N ILE A 31 -8.50 5.64 -8.29
CA ILE A 31 -8.70 4.18 -8.20
C ILE A 31 -8.85 3.68 -9.63
N ALA A 32 -7.82 3.01 -10.12
CA ALA A 32 -7.95 2.30 -11.38
C ALA A 32 -8.83 1.07 -11.14
N LEU A 33 -10.05 1.08 -11.68
CA LEU A 33 -10.87 -0.13 -11.81
C LEU A 33 -10.18 -1.05 -12.83
N THR A 34 -9.21 -1.82 -12.34
CA THR A 34 -8.54 -2.81 -13.15
C THR A 34 -9.49 -3.98 -13.37
N SER A 35 -9.53 -4.53 -14.59
CA SER A 35 -10.29 -5.74 -14.85
C SER A 35 -9.83 -6.87 -13.90
N PHE A 36 -10.74 -7.77 -13.52
CA PHE A 36 -10.41 -8.90 -12.63
C PHE A 36 -9.18 -9.68 -13.13
N GLN A 37 -9.06 -9.87 -14.45
CA GLN A 37 -7.89 -10.51 -15.07
C GLN A 37 -6.58 -9.78 -14.76
N ARG A 38 -6.56 -8.44 -14.84
CA ARG A 38 -5.36 -7.65 -14.49
C ARG A 38 -5.05 -7.78 -13.00
N LYS A 39 -6.08 -7.75 -12.14
CA LYS A 39 -5.89 -7.89 -10.69
C LYS A 39 -5.39 -9.28 -10.29
N LEU A 40 -5.87 -10.32 -10.96
CA LEU A 40 -5.41 -11.69 -10.76
C LEU A 40 -3.94 -11.85 -11.17
N MET A 41 -3.54 -11.30 -12.32
CA MET A 41 -2.14 -11.31 -12.75
C MET A 41 -1.24 -10.57 -11.75
N GLU A 42 -1.64 -9.38 -11.30
CA GLU A 42 -0.92 -8.61 -10.27
C GLU A 42 -0.75 -9.42 -8.97
N LEU A 43 -1.79 -10.14 -8.53
CA LEU A 43 -1.73 -10.99 -7.35
C LEU A 43 -0.74 -12.15 -7.52
N MET A 44 -0.82 -12.89 -8.63
CA MET A 44 0.06 -14.03 -8.89
C MET A 44 1.53 -13.60 -8.96
N ILE A 45 1.80 -12.50 -9.66
CA ILE A 45 3.16 -11.96 -9.82
C ILE A 45 3.68 -11.44 -8.48
N ASN A 46 2.91 -10.62 -7.75
CA ASN A 46 3.35 -10.07 -6.47
C ASN A 46 3.60 -11.17 -5.44
N THR A 47 2.76 -12.21 -5.40
CA THR A 47 2.93 -13.34 -4.47
C THR A 47 4.20 -14.13 -4.77
N GLY A 48 4.46 -14.41 -6.05
CA GLY A 48 5.70 -15.07 -6.48
C GLY A 48 6.94 -14.24 -6.17
N LEU A 49 6.92 -12.95 -6.49
CA LEU A 49 8.04 -12.04 -6.26
C LEU A 49 8.36 -11.89 -4.77
N ILE A 50 7.35 -11.67 -3.92
CA ILE A 50 7.55 -11.58 -2.47
C ILE A 50 8.17 -12.88 -1.93
N SER A 51 7.68 -14.04 -2.36
CA SER A 51 8.22 -15.33 -1.90
C SER A 51 9.70 -15.53 -2.27
N ILE A 52 10.11 -15.05 -3.45
CA ILE A 52 11.52 -15.12 -3.88
C ILE A 52 12.36 -14.12 -3.08
N LEU A 53 11.88 -12.88 -2.92
CA LEU A 53 12.59 -11.83 -2.19
C LEU A 53 12.79 -12.18 -0.71
N GLU A 54 11.81 -12.82 -0.06
CA GLU A 54 11.92 -13.29 1.32
C GLU A 54 12.96 -14.40 1.49
N LYS A 55 13.13 -15.26 0.48
CA LYS A 55 14.14 -16.34 0.50
C LYS A 55 15.55 -15.82 0.28
N GLU A 56 15.73 -14.92 -0.70
CA GLU A 56 17.04 -14.39 -1.08
C GLU A 56 17.54 -13.30 -0.12
N ASN A 57 16.63 -12.58 0.56
CA ASN A 57 17.00 -11.52 1.46
C ASN A 57 16.10 -11.43 2.71
N PRO A 58 16.26 -12.36 3.67
CA PRO A 58 15.42 -12.42 4.86
C PRO A 58 15.52 -11.19 5.77
N TYR A 59 16.53 -10.33 5.57
CA TYR A 59 16.77 -9.12 6.38
C TYR A 59 16.63 -7.80 5.61
N SER A 60 16.23 -7.82 4.33
CA SER A 60 15.98 -6.58 3.56
C SER A 60 14.63 -5.97 3.93
N SER A 61 14.58 -5.52 5.17
CA SER A 61 13.60 -4.60 5.70
C SER A 61 13.92 -3.19 5.21
N PHE A 62 13.83 -2.95 3.90
CA PHE A 62 14.11 -1.61 3.36
C PHE A 62 13.07 -0.58 3.83
N ASN A 63 11.88 -1.03 4.27
CA ASN A 63 10.83 -0.19 4.85
C ASN A 63 10.07 -0.95 5.97
N VAL A 64 9.55 -0.23 6.96
CA VAL A 64 8.75 -0.82 8.06
C VAL A 64 7.50 -1.56 7.55
N ASP A 65 6.98 -1.13 6.40
CA ASP A 65 5.77 -1.69 5.76
C ASP A 65 5.96 -3.11 5.21
N SER A 66 7.19 -3.52 4.91
CA SER A 66 7.47 -4.90 4.49
C SER A 66 7.72 -5.84 5.67
N VAL A 67 8.15 -5.28 6.82
CA VAL A 67 8.41 -6.03 8.06
C VAL A 67 7.11 -6.36 8.77
N CYS A 68 6.20 -5.40 8.85
CA CYS A 68 4.93 -5.60 9.53
C CYS A 68 3.76 -5.49 8.56
N ARG A 69 2.90 -6.50 8.62
CA ARG A 69 1.78 -6.67 7.69
C ARG A 69 0.59 -5.77 8.05
N CYS A 70 0.66 -5.04 9.17
CA CYS A 70 -0.37 -4.08 9.56
C CYS A 70 0.20 -2.81 10.21
N THR A 71 -0.59 -1.73 10.13
CA THR A 71 -0.23 -0.42 10.68
C THR A 71 -0.02 -0.44 12.19
N ARG A 72 -0.78 -1.27 12.93
CA ARG A 72 -0.63 -1.39 14.38
C ARG A 72 0.72 -1.99 14.75
N ASP A 73 1.14 -3.03 14.04
CA ASP A 73 2.41 -3.68 14.32
C ASP A 73 3.58 -2.78 13.92
N ASN A 74 3.44 -1.97 12.85
CA ASN A 74 4.39 -0.89 12.53
C ASN A 74 4.52 0.11 13.68
N ALA A 75 3.40 0.51 14.29
CA ALA A 75 3.40 1.44 15.43
C ALA A 75 4.07 0.83 16.67
N LEU A 76 3.88 -0.47 16.91
CA LEU A 76 4.54 -1.19 17.99
C LEU A 76 6.05 -1.31 17.78
N ILE A 77 6.49 -1.62 16.56
CA ILE A 77 7.92 -1.63 16.21
C ILE A 77 8.53 -0.24 16.42
N LEU A 78 7.83 0.81 15.99
CA LEU A 78 8.29 2.18 16.16
C LEU A 78 8.41 2.56 17.65
N GLU A 79 7.41 2.24 18.47
CA GLU A 79 7.44 2.49 19.92
C GLU A 79 8.60 1.75 20.59
N THR A 80 8.79 0.48 20.23
CA THR A 80 9.89 -0.34 20.77
C THR A 80 11.24 0.25 20.36
N ALA A 81 11.42 0.64 19.10
CA ALA A 81 12.65 1.25 18.60
C ALA A 81 12.98 2.58 19.30
N ILE A 82 11.96 3.41 19.56
CA ILE A 82 12.10 4.66 20.32
C ILE A 82 12.52 4.35 21.76
N ARG A 83 11.81 3.45 22.45
CA ARG A 83 12.12 3.05 23.83
C ARG A 83 13.54 2.51 23.95
N ASP A 84 13.94 1.65 23.02
CA ASP A 84 15.28 1.07 23.03
C ASP A 84 16.38 2.11 22.77
N ALA A 85 16.11 3.12 21.94
CA ALA A 85 17.05 4.21 21.73
C ALA A 85 17.22 5.07 23.01
N PHE A 86 16.16 5.21 23.81
CA PHE A 86 16.19 5.94 25.09
C PHE A 86 16.95 5.17 26.15
N VAL A 87 16.68 3.86 26.24
CA VAL A 87 17.39 2.97 27.17
C VAL A 87 18.88 2.88 26.83
N ARG A 88 19.23 2.85 25.53
CA ARG A 88 20.62 2.80 25.07
C ARG A 88 21.34 4.15 25.10
N SER A 89 20.68 5.22 25.58
CA SER A 89 21.18 6.59 25.56
C SER A 89 21.78 7.00 24.20
N SER A 90 21.27 6.40 23.12
CA SER A 90 21.76 6.55 21.75
C SER A 90 20.99 7.64 20.99
N HIS A 91 20.12 8.38 21.67
CA HIS A 91 19.57 9.61 21.15
C HIS A 91 20.67 10.66 21.16
N PHE A 92 21.21 10.94 19.98
CA PHE A 92 21.96 12.16 19.76
C PHE A 92 21.08 13.35 20.20
N ILE A 93 21.53 14.05 21.24
CA ILE A 93 21.15 15.43 21.53
C ILE A 93 21.72 16.32 20.42
#